data_AF-A0A523VUJ1-F1
#
_entry.id   AF-A0A523VUJ1-F1
#
_cell.length_a   1.000
_cell.length_b   1.000
_cell.length_c   1.000
_cell.angle_alpha   90.00
_cell.angle_beta   90.00
_cell.angle_gamma   90.00
#
_symmetry.space_group_name_H-M   'P 1'
#
loop_
_entity.id
_entity.type
_entity.pdbx_description
1 polymer ?
#
loop_
_entity_poly.entity_id
_entity_poly.type
_entity_poly.pdbx_seq_one_letter_code
_entity_poly.pdbx_strand_id
1 'polypeptide(L)'
;MPFKEGDFLLIEHTAKVKETGKIFDTTREDVARSEGFHKEGEIYEPKLVVIGEGWVLKVLDDNLPSLSLNKPKTIEISPDKAFGPRDPEKLRMVSLRRLREKGITPKLGTQIEYDEKLATIRTMGAGRVQLDFNPPLAGKTLVYEVTAKKKLRTQEGKIHALIHRRIPLLEIGKFKLDLEKDDVVLRVPEEAFYIEGLQIAKRGITTDIQRFFPAIKKIEFVETYLAPKKEKAPKKTSTKKTKAKRTSTKKTPKKKPVAKKKPLSKAQNPK
;
A
#
# COMPACT_ATOMS: atom_id res chain seq x y z
N MET A 1 -17.46 -13.51 -22.15
CA MET A 1 -17.80 -14.59 -21.20
C MET A 1 -17.96 -13.98 -19.82
N PRO A 2 -18.98 -14.37 -19.06
CA PRO A 2 -19.13 -13.95 -17.67
C PRO A 2 -17.93 -14.42 -16.84
N PHE A 3 -17.68 -13.76 -15.71
CA PHE A 3 -16.71 -14.24 -14.74
C PHE A 3 -17.30 -15.41 -13.96
N LYS A 4 -16.44 -16.28 -13.43
CA LYS A 4 -16.82 -17.49 -12.70
C LYS A 4 -16.03 -17.62 -11.40
N GLU A 5 -16.54 -18.43 -10.49
CA GLU A 5 -15.85 -18.79 -9.25
C GLU A 5 -14.42 -19.28 -9.53
N GLY A 6 -13.47 -18.86 -8.69
CA GLY A 6 -12.04 -19.10 -8.86
C GLY A 6 -11.34 -18.23 -9.92
N ASP A 7 -12.05 -17.34 -10.63
CA ASP A 7 -11.40 -16.34 -11.49
C ASP A 7 -10.66 -15.30 -10.65
N PHE A 8 -9.48 -14.90 -11.13
CA PHE A 8 -8.66 -13.86 -10.52
C PHE A 8 -8.94 -12.53 -11.23
N LEU A 9 -9.47 -11.56 -10.49
CA LEU A 9 -9.80 -10.24 -10.99
C LEU A 9 -8.98 -9.16 -10.28
N LEU A 10 -8.55 -8.15 -11.04
CA LEU A 10 -8.15 -6.86 -10.48
C LEU A 10 -9.36 -5.94 -10.55
N ILE A 11 -9.87 -5.53 -9.39
CA ILE A 11 -11.04 -4.68 -9.27
C ILE A 11 -10.65 -3.29 -8.79
N GLU A 12 -11.24 -2.29 -9.41
CA GLU A 12 -11.27 -0.93 -8.89
C GLU A 12 -12.62 -0.70 -8.24
N HIS A 13 -12.66 -0.04 -7.08
CA HIS A 13 -13.91 0.29 -6.43
C HIS A 13 -13.89 1.65 -5.75
N THR A 14 -15.09 2.20 -5.57
CA THR A 14 -15.36 3.32 -4.66
C THR A 14 -16.62 2.98 -3.86
N ALA A 15 -16.53 3.11 -2.54
CA ALA A 15 -17.60 2.77 -1.61
C ALA A 15 -18.07 4.00 -0.85
N LYS A 16 -19.39 4.18 -0.80
CA LYS A 16 -20.03 5.29 -0.11
C LYS A 16 -21.20 4.84 0.75
N VAL A 17 -21.52 5.65 1.75
CA VAL A 17 -22.73 5.49 2.57
C VAL A 17 -23.91 6.08 1.80
N LYS A 18 -24.96 5.29 1.54
CA LYS A 18 -26.11 5.70 0.71
C LYS A 18 -26.79 6.96 1.25
N GLU A 19 -26.98 7.02 2.57
CA GLU A 19 -27.75 8.04 3.24
C GLU A 19 -27.05 9.41 3.28
N THR A 20 -25.72 9.42 3.24
CA THR A 20 -24.92 10.65 3.37
C THR A 20 -24.14 11.01 2.11
N GLY A 21 -24.04 10.08 1.15
CA GLY A 21 -23.16 10.21 -0.02
C GLY A 21 -21.66 10.12 0.30
N LYS A 22 -21.27 10.11 1.58
CA LYS A 22 -19.87 10.14 2.02
C LYS A 22 -19.13 8.89 1.53
N ILE A 23 -18.05 9.12 0.79
CA ILE A 23 -17.10 8.08 0.40
C ILE A 23 -16.24 7.72 1.63
N PHE A 24 -16.05 6.42 1.85
CA PHE A 24 -15.27 5.92 2.99
C PHE A 24 -14.16 4.94 2.60
N ASP A 25 -14.17 4.42 1.37
CA ASP A 25 -13.14 3.52 0.84
C ASP A 25 -13.08 3.66 -0.68
N THR A 26 -11.88 3.64 -1.24
CA THR A 26 -11.66 3.66 -2.69
C THR A 26 -10.28 3.11 -3.03
N THR A 27 -10.15 2.50 -4.20
CA THR A 27 -8.85 2.14 -4.79
C THR A 27 -8.27 3.24 -5.67
N ARG A 28 -8.96 4.39 -5.79
CA ARG A 28 -8.59 5.50 -6.66
C ARG A 28 -7.95 6.63 -5.86
N GLU A 29 -6.70 6.94 -6.18
CA GLU A 29 -5.94 7.95 -5.44
C GLU A 29 -6.54 9.36 -5.58
N ASP A 30 -6.98 9.72 -6.79
CA ASP A 30 -7.60 11.00 -7.10
C ASP A 30 -8.85 11.23 -6.26
N VAL A 31 -9.69 10.19 -6.11
CA VAL A 31 -10.90 10.23 -5.27
C VAL A 31 -10.54 10.33 -3.79
N ALA A 32 -9.55 9.57 -3.31
CA ALA A 32 -9.13 9.63 -1.91
C ALA A 32 -8.59 11.02 -1.53
N ARG A 33 -7.86 11.67 -2.45
CA ARG A 33 -7.34 13.03 -2.27
C ARG A 33 -8.46 14.06 -2.29
N SER A 34 -9.41 13.97 -3.24
CA SER A 34 -10.53 14.92 -3.32
C SER A 34 -11.46 14.85 -2.10
N GLU A 35 -11.64 13.65 -1.54
CA GLU A 35 -12.49 13.42 -0.36
C GLU A 35 -11.75 13.64 0.97
N GLY A 36 -10.45 13.95 0.92
CA GLY A 36 -9.66 14.33 2.10
C GLY A 36 -9.34 13.18 3.06
N PHE A 37 -9.37 11.92 2.61
CA PHE A 37 -8.98 10.75 3.42
C PHE A 37 -7.80 9.96 2.85
N HIS A 38 -7.11 10.51 1.84
CA HIS A 38 -5.84 9.98 1.34
C HIS A 38 -4.83 9.81 2.49
N LYS A 39 -4.13 8.68 2.49
CA LYS A 39 -3.07 8.38 3.46
C LYS A 39 -1.74 8.26 2.73
N GLU A 40 -0.75 8.98 3.24
CA GLU A 40 0.62 8.91 2.71
C GLU A 40 1.19 7.50 2.89
N GLY A 41 1.80 6.95 1.85
CA GLY A 41 2.33 5.59 1.82
C GLY A 41 1.30 4.48 1.58
N GLU A 42 0.00 4.80 1.50
CA GLU A 42 -1.02 3.82 1.06
C GLU A 42 -1.01 3.70 -0.47
N ILE A 43 -1.18 2.47 -0.96
CA ILE A 43 -1.11 2.17 -2.39
C ILE A 43 -2.53 2.10 -2.96
N TYR A 44 -2.81 3.01 -3.88
CA TYR A 44 -4.11 3.17 -4.53
C TYR A 44 -4.06 2.58 -5.94
N GLU A 45 -4.45 1.32 -6.05
CA GLU A 45 -4.48 0.59 -7.32
C GLU A 45 -5.59 -0.47 -7.33
N PRO A 46 -5.93 -1.05 -8.50
CA PRO A 46 -6.89 -2.14 -8.57
C PRO A 46 -6.50 -3.33 -7.66
N LYS A 47 -7.38 -3.69 -6.74
CA LYS A 47 -7.16 -4.75 -5.75
C LYS A 47 -7.41 -6.13 -6.35
N LEU A 48 -6.57 -7.11 -5.99
CA LEU A 48 -6.78 -8.50 -6.37
C LEU A 48 -7.94 -9.11 -5.56
N VAL A 49 -8.90 -9.69 -6.27
CA VAL A 49 -9.96 -10.54 -5.73
C VAL A 49 -10.04 -11.85 -6.51
N VAL A 50 -10.15 -12.97 -5.79
CA VAL A 50 -10.52 -14.25 -6.37
C VAL A 50 -11.98 -14.51 -6.02
N ILE A 51 -12.80 -14.78 -7.04
CA ILE A 51 -14.25 -14.93 -6.85
C ILE A 51 -14.53 -16.17 -6.01
N GLY A 52 -15.32 -16.00 -4.94
CA GLY A 52 -15.73 -17.07 -4.01
C GLY A 52 -14.80 -17.27 -2.82
N GLU A 53 -13.70 -16.50 -2.75
CA GLU A 53 -12.71 -16.64 -1.68
C GLU A 53 -13.01 -15.78 -0.44
N GLY A 54 -14.07 -14.97 -0.47
CA GLY A 54 -14.49 -14.17 0.69
C GLY A 54 -13.50 -13.07 1.08
N TRP A 55 -12.70 -12.57 0.12
CA TRP A 55 -11.75 -11.47 0.35
C TRP A 55 -12.40 -10.10 0.38
N VAL A 56 -13.68 -10.03 0.00
CA VAL A 56 -14.53 -8.85 0.06
C VAL A 56 -15.87 -9.22 0.73
N LEU A 57 -16.72 -8.23 0.99
CA LEU A 57 -18.06 -8.49 1.53
C LEU A 57 -18.80 -9.52 0.67
N LYS A 58 -19.49 -10.48 1.29
CA LYS A 58 -20.13 -11.59 0.59
C LYS A 58 -21.03 -11.13 -0.55
N VAL A 59 -21.84 -10.10 -0.33
CA VAL A 59 -22.72 -9.54 -1.38
C VAL A 59 -21.94 -9.00 -2.56
N LEU A 60 -20.76 -8.40 -2.32
CA LEU A 60 -19.91 -7.94 -3.39
C LEU A 60 -19.33 -9.14 -4.16
N ASP A 61 -18.80 -10.14 -3.46
CA ASP A 61 -18.24 -11.37 -4.06
C ASP A 61 -19.28 -12.12 -4.93
N ASP A 62 -20.50 -12.31 -4.39
CA ASP A 62 -21.63 -12.93 -5.09
C ASP A 62 -22.02 -12.16 -6.38
N ASN A 63 -21.74 -10.85 -6.44
CA ASN A 63 -22.04 -10.02 -7.61
C ASN A 63 -20.87 -9.93 -8.63
N LEU A 64 -19.64 -10.32 -8.27
CA LEU A 64 -18.49 -10.28 -9.18
C LEU A 64 -18.72 -11.05 -10.51
N PRO A 65 -19.35 -12.24 -10.54
CA PRO A 65 -19.64 -12.97 -11.77
C PRO A 65 -20.40 -12.16 -12.84
N SER A 66 -21.24 -11.23 -12.38
CA SER A 66 -22.11 -10.40 -13.22
C SER A 66 -21.43 -9.13 -13.76
N LEU A 67 -20.18 -8.86 -13.36
CA LEU A 67 -19.43 -7.72 -13.86
C LEU A 67 -19.03 -7.92 -15.32
N SER A 68 -18.84 -6.80 -16.01
CA SER A 68 -18.24 -6.75 -17.34
C SER A 68 -16.90 -6.04 -17.26
N LEU A 69 -15.93 -6.50 -18.05
CA LEU A 69 -14.60 -5.91 -18.08
C LEU A 69 -14.68 -4.41 -18.43
N ASN A 70 -14.01 -3.57 -17.65
CA ASN A 70 -13.95 -2.12 -17.78
C ASN A 70 -15.29 -1.39 -17.78
N LYS A 71 -16.36 -2.03 -17.28
CA LYS A 71 -17.66 -1.38 -17.08
C LYS A 71 -17.97 -1.29 -15.58
N PRO A 72 -18.26 -0.10 -15.05
CA PRO A 72 -18.66 0.05 -13.66
C PRO A 72 -20.03 -0.59 -13.44
N LYS A 73 -20.19 -1.19 -12.27
CA LYS A 73 -21.47 -1.68 -11.76
C LYS A 73 -21.67 -1.19 -10.34
N THR A 74 -22.86 -0.66 -10.08
CA THR A 74 -23.28 -0.24 -8.75
C THR A 74 -23.95 -1.40 -8.02
N ILE A 75 -23.49 -1.67 -6.80
CA ILE A 75 -24.01 -2.73 -5.93
C ILE A 75 -24.39 -2.07 -4.60
N GLU A 76 -25.66 -2.19 -4.25
CA GLU A 76 -26.19 -1.73 -2.97
C GLU A 76 -26.20 -2.88 -1.95
N ILE A 77 -25.68 -2.62 -0.77
CA ILE A 77 -25.52 -3.60 0.31
C ILE A 77 -26.26 -3.07 1.54
N SER A 78 -27.33 -3.76 1.93
CA SER A 78 -28.09 -3.44 3.14
C SER A 78 -27.25 -3.66 4.41
N PRO A 79 -27.61 -3.02 5.54
CA PRO A 79 -26.88 -3.18 6.79
C PRO A 79 -26.71 -4.65 7.21
N ASP A 80 -27.77 -5.45 7.10
CA ASP A 80 -27.78 -6.88 7.49
C ASP A 80 -26.79 -7.72 6.68
N LYS A 81 -26.43 -7.28 5.48
CA LYS A 81 -25.48 -7.97 4.59
C LYS A 81 -24.09 -7.30 4.55
N ALA A 82 -23.89 -6.25 5.34
CA ALA A 82 -22.63 -5.52 5.50
C ALA A 82 -22.10 -5.66 6.94
N PHE A 83 -22.29 -4.63 7.76
CA PHE A 83 -21.78 -4.54 9.13
C PHE A 83 -22.84 -4.81 10.21
N GLY A 84 -24.00 -5.32 9.81
CA GLY A 84 -25.13 -5.61 10.67
C GLY A 84 -25.97 -4.37 11.02
N PRO A 85 -27.14 -4.58 11.64
CA PRO A 85 -27.93 -3.50 12.21
C PRO A 85 -27.18 -2.84 13.36
N ARG A 86 -27.51 -1.57 13.60
CA ARG A 86 -26.95 -0.83 14.74
C ARG A 86 -27.62 -1.31 16.02
N ASP A 87 -26.82 -1.67 17.00
CA ASP A 87 -27.30 -2.18 18.28
C ASP A 87 -27.64 -1.01 19.22
N PRO A 88 -28.90 -0.86 19.66
CA PRO A 88 -29.29 0.20 20.58
C PRO A 88 -28.66 0.06 21.98
N GLU A 89 -28.29 -1.16 22.42
CA GLU A 89 -27.66 -1.39 23.72
C GLU A 89 -26.21 -0.86 23.77
N LYS A 90 -25.59 -0.71 22.59
CA LYS A 90 -24.26 -0.09 22.42
C LYS A 90 -24.32 1.44 22.37
N LEU A 91 -25.48 2.04 22.64
CA LEU A 91 -25.62 3.49 22.84
C LEU A 91 -25.62 3.80 24.34
N ARG A 92 -24.70 4.65 24.78
CA ARG A 92 -24.60 5.05 26.21
C ARG A 92 -24.65 6.55 26.35
N MET A 93 -25.41 7.02 27.33
CA MET A 93 -25.43 8.42 27.71
C MET A 93 -24.37 8.68 28.78
N VAL A 94 -23.50 9.66 28.52
CA VAL A 94 -22.43 10.07 29.44
C VAL A 94 -22.56 11.57 29.70
N SER A 95 -22.19 12.02 30.90
CA SER A 95 -22.17 13.46 31.20
C SER A 95 -21.04 14.15 30.46
N LEU A 96 -21.32 15.33 29.90
CA LEU A 96 -20.32 16.18 29.25
C LEU A 96 -19.17 16.51 30.21
N ARG A 97 -19.51 16.72 31.49
CA ARG A 97 -18.54 16.96 32.57
C ARG A 97 -17.54 15.81 32.70
N ARG A 98 -17.99 14.55 32.72
CA ARG A 98 -17.11 13.38 32.85
C ARG A 98 -16.17 13.22 31.66
N LEU A 99 -16.62 13.56 30.44
CA LEU A 99 -15.74 13.58 29.28
C LEU A 99 -14.64 14.65 29.41
N ARG A 100 -15.01 15.86 29.84
CA ARG A 100 -14.05 16.96 30.06
C ARG A 100 -13.06 16.66 31.19
N GLU A 101 -13.52 16.02 32.27
CA GLU A 101 -12.65 15.56 33.38
C GLU A 101 -11.59 14.55 32.90
N LYS A 102 -11.89 13.77 31.86
CA LYS A 102 -10.93 12.89 31.17
C LYS A 102 -10.09 13.61 30.10
N GLY A 103 -10.17 14.94 30.01
CA GLY A 103 -9.46 15.74 29.00
C GLY A 103 -10.04 15.63 27.58
N ILE A 104 -11.21 15.00 27.41
CA ILE A 104 -11.85 14.81 26.10
C ILE A 104 -12.68 16.04 25.77
N THR A 105 -12.40 16.68 24.63
CA THR A 105 -13.24 17.74 24.07
C THR A 105 -14.18 17.14 23.02
N PRO A 106 -15.44 16.83 23.36
CA PRO A 106 -16.32 16.10 22.46
C PRO A 106 -16.75 16.97 21.27
N LYS A 107 -16.71 16.37 20.09
CA LYS A 107 -17.18 16.94 18.82
C LYS A 107 -18.09 15.93 18.13
N LEU A 108 -19.20 16.39 17.57
CA LEU A 108 -20.15 15.50 16.86
C LEU A 108 -19.43 14.72 15.75
N GLY A 109 -19.75 13.44 15.64
CA GLY A 109 -19.19 12.53 14.65
C GLY A 109 -17.74 12.11 14.89
N THR A 110 -17.08 12.63 15.94
CA THR A 110 -15.69 12.25 16.27
C THR A 110 -15.68 10.96 17.06
N GLN A 111 -14.70 10.11 16.77
CA GLN A 111 -14.43 8.88 17.52
C GLN A 111 -13.48 9.21 18.67
N ILE A 112 -13.84 8.79 19.88
CA ILE A 112 -13.07 8.98 21.10
C ILE A 112 -12.80 7.63 21.75
N GLU A 113 -11.73 7.53 22.52
CA GLU A 113 -11.54 6.42 23.43
C GLU A 113 -12.21 6.74 24.77
N TYR A 114 -13.09 5.84 25.22
CA TYR A 114 -13.82 5.97 26.47
C TYR A 114 -13.92 4.61 27.15
N ASP A 115 -13.31 4.51 28.33
CA ASP A 115 -13.20 3.27 29.10
C ASP A 115 -12.61 2.12 28.24
N GLU A 116 -11.46 2.41 27.60
CA GLU A 116 -10.69 1.49 26.73
C GLU A 116 -11.44 1.02 25.48
N LYS A 117 -12.58 1.64 25.18
CA LYS A 117 -13.39 1.33 24.00
C LYS A 117 -13.54 2.55 23.13
N LEU A 118 -13.44 2.34 21.82
CA LEU A 118 -13.71 3.39 20.87
C LEU A 118 -15.21 3.63 20.75
N ALA A 119 -15.63 4.88 20.80
CA ALA A 119 -17.01 5.31 20.65
C ALA A 119 -17.12 6.55 19.77
N THR A 120 -18.16 6.61 18.94
CA THR A 120 -18.49 7.79 18.15
C THR A 120 -19.45 8.69 18.91
N ILE A 121 -19.15 9.99 18.99
CA ILE A 121 -20.07 10.97 19.58
C ILE A 121 -21.23 11.21 18.61
N ARG A 122 -22.44 10.78 18.98
CA ARG A 122 -23.62 10.83 18.11
C ARG A 122 -24.43 12.12 18.27
N THR A 123 -24.73 12.46 19.52
CA THR A 123 -25.53 13.64 19.86
C THR A 123 -24.96 14.29 21.13
N MET A 124 -25.18 15.60 21.26
CA MET A 124 -24.83 16.35 22.45
C MET A 124 -25.96 17.33 22.75
N GLY A 125 -26.43 17.35 24.00
CA GLY A 125 -27.51 18.23 24.42
C GLY A 125 -27.76 18.16 25.92
N ALA A 126 -28.18 19.27 26.52
CA ALA A 126 -28.51 19.36 27.94
C ALA A 126 -27.42 18.79 28.88
N GLY A 127 -26.14 19.04 28.58
CA GLY A 127 -25.01 18.54 29.37
C GLY A 127 -24.76 17.03 29.28
N ARG A 128 -25.46 16.31 28.38
CA ARG A 128 -25.27 14.89 28.11
C ARG A 128 -24.75 14.67 26.70
N VAL A 129 -23.95 13.62 26.55
CA VAL A 129 -23.34 13.19 25.29
C VAL A 129 -23.72 11.73 25.06
N GLN A 130 -24.27 11.43 23.89
CA GLN A 130 -24.56 10.06 23.50
C GLN A 130 -23.34 9.48 22.77
N LEU A 131 -22.76 8.45 23.38
CA LEU A 131 -21.65 7.68 22.82
C LEU A 131 -22.19 6.44 22.14
N ASP A 132 -21.72 6.17 20.93
CA ASP A 132 -22.04 4.97 20.18
C ASP A 132 -20.82 4.05 20.05
N PHE A 133 -20.92 2.86 20.61
CA PHE A 133 -19.88 1.83 20.59
C PHE A 133 -20.07 0.82 19.45
N ASN A 134 -21.03 1.05 18.53
CA ASN A 134 -21.13 0.25 17.32
C ASN A 134 -19.97 0.48 16.35
N PRO A 135 -19.65 -0.48 15.47
CA PRO A 135 -18.78 -0.23 14.33
C PRO A 135 -19.24 1.00 13.52
N PRO A 136 -18.33 1.83 12.99
CA PRO A 136 -18.69 3.11 12.33
C PRO A 136 -19.68 3.01 11.16
N LEU A 137 -19.78 1.83 10.54
CA LEU A 137 -20.65 1.54 9.40
C LEU A 137 -21.90 0.72 9.76
N ALA A 138 -22.12 0.40 11.04
CA ALA A 138 -23.29 -0.36 11.48
C ALA A 138 -24.60 0.41 11.21
N GLY A 139 -25.62 -0.32 10.75
CA GLY A 139 -26.92 0.24 10.39
C GLY A 139 -26.93 1.12 9.15
N LYS A 140 -25.84 1.20 8.38
CA LYS A 140 -25.75 2.00 7.15
C LYS A 140 -25.87 1.13 5.91
N THR A 141 -26.55 1.65 4.89
CA THR A 141 -26.58 1.05 3.57
C THR A 141 -25.34 1.49 2.79
N LEU A 142 -24.60 0.54 2.23
CA LEU A 142 -23.38 0.82 1.48
C LEU A 142 -23.66 0.73 -0.02
N VAL A 143 -23.08 1.63 -0.78
CA VAL A 143 -23.12 1.60 -2.25
C VAL A 143 -21.69 1.47 -2.74
N TYR A 144 -21.41 0.35 -3.40
CA TYR A 144 -20.13 0.07 -4.06
C TYR A 144 -20.28 0.26 -5.55
N GLU A 145 -19.50 1.18 -6.12
CA GLU A 145 -19.26 1.21 -7.56
C GLU A 145 -18.00 0.39 -7.84
N VAL A 146 -18.13 -0.71 -8.59
CA VAL A 146 -17.05 -1.67 -8.81
C VAL A 146 -16.84 -1.90 -10.30
N THR A 147 -15.57 -1.87 -10.72
CA THR A 147 -15.15 -2.11 -12.09
C THR A 147 -14.10 -3.21 -12.12
N ALA A 148 -14.36 -4.29 -12.87
CA ALA A 148 -13.33 -5.29 -13.16
C ALA A 148 -12.37 -4.74 -14.23
N LYS A 149 -11.15 -4.35 -13.85
CA LYS A 149 -10.15 -3.78 -14.77
C LYS A 149 -9.43 -4.86 -15.56
N LYS A 150 -9.15 -6.00 -14.92
CA LYS A 150 -8.40 -7.10 -15.55
C LYS A 150 -8.84 -8.45 -15.01
N LYS A 151 -8.94 -9.45 -15.89
CA LYS A 151 -9.00 -10.87 -15.52
C LYS A 151 -7.63 -11.50 -15.76
N LEU A 152 -7.02 -12.07 -14.73
CA LEU A 152 -5.73 -12.74 -14.81
C LEU A 152 -5.92 -14.16 -15.34
N ARG A 153 -5.29 -14.47 -16.48
CA ARG A 153 -5.47 -15.74 -17.20
C ARG A 153 -4.31 -16.69 -17.01
N THR A 154 -3.08 -16.18 -17.03
CA THR A 154 -1.86 -16.98 -16.93
C THR A 154 -1.56 -17.35 -15.48
N GLN A 155 -0.97 -18.54 -15.27
CA GLN A 155 -0.52 -18.98 -13.95
C GLN A 155 0.50 -17.99 -13.35
N GLU A 156 1.49 -17.59 -14.14
CA GLU A 156 2.49 -16.57 -13.77
C GLU A 156 1.83 -15.26 -13.31
N GLY A 157 0.90 -14.71 -14.10
CA GLY A 157 0.23 -13.45 -13.76
C GLY A 157 -0.59 -13.53 -12.47
N LYS A 158 -1.21 -14.69 -12.21
CA LYS A 158 -1.91 -14.94 -10.95
C LYS A 158 -0.94 -15.04 -9.76
N ILE A 159 0.17 -15.76 -9.90
CA ILE A 159 1.20 -15.87 -8.85
C ILE A 159 1.78 -14.49 -8.53
N HIS A 160 2.12 -13.68 -9.53
CA HIS A 160 2.57 -12.31 -9.30
C HIS A 160 1.55 -11.47 -8.52
N ALA A 161 0.26 -11.58 -8.84
CA ALA A 161 -0.77 -10.85 -8.11
C ALA A 161 -0.92 -11.33 -6.65
N LEU A 162 -0.74 -12.64 -6.39
CA LEU A 162 -0.70 -13.17 -5.02
C LEU A 162 0.50 -12.65 -4.23
N ILE A 163 1.67 -12.58 -4.86
CA ILE A 163 2.87 -11.98 -4.27
C ILE A 163 2.61 -10.51 -3.94
N HIS A 164 2.08 -9.76 -4.91
CA HIS A 164 1.76 -8.34 -4.77
C HIS A 164 0.78 -8.06 -3.64
N ARG A 165 -0.26 -8.90 -3.50
CA ARG A 165 -1.22 -8.83 -2.39
C ARG A 165 -0.55 -8.95 -1.01
N ARG A 166 0.54 -9.71 -0.89
CA ARG A 166 1.28 -9.92 0.37
C ARG A 166 2.39 -8.90 0.59
N ILE A 167 2.95 -8.35 -0.49
CA ILE A 167 4.04 -7.37 -0.46
C ILE A 167 3.69 -6.23 -1.43
N PRO A 168 2.71 -5.37 -1.09
CA PRO A 168 2.22 -4.35 -2.02
C PRO A 168 3.24 -3.23 -2.27
N LEU A 169 4.22 -3.06 -1.36
CA LEU A 169 5.30 -2.07 -1.47
C LEU A 169 6.21 -2.25 -2.70
N LEU A 170 6.15 -3.41 -3.35
CA LEU A 170 6.94 -3.71 -4.54
C LEU A 170 6.03 -3.77 -5.75
N GLU A 171 6.51 -3.25 -6.88
CA GLU A 171 5.76 -3.34 -8.13
C GLU A 171 5.52 -4.79 -8.54
N ILE A 172 4.35 -5.03 -9.12
CA ILE A 172 4.01 -6.34 -9.68
C ILE A 172 5.06 -6.77 -10.72
N GLY A 173 5.59 -7.98 -10.59
CA GLY A 173 6.61 -8.51 -11.49
C GLY A 173 8.06 -8.35 -11.04
N LYS A 174 8.34 -7.63 -9.93
CA LYS A 174 9.72 -7.50 -9.40
C LYS A 174 10.31 -8.82 -8.92
N PHE A 175 9.48 -9.69 -8.36
CA PHE A 175 9.86 -11.08 -8.13
C PHE A 175 9.97 -11.78 -9.49
N LYS A 176 11.12 -12.34 -9.81
CA LYS A 176 11.23 -13.18 -11.02
C LYS A 176 10.75 -14.59 -10.70
N LEU A 177 9.96 -15.16 -11.60
CA LEU A 177 9.35 -16.47 -11.44
C LEU A 177 9.99 -17.41 -12.47
N ASP A 178 10.57 -18.50 -11.99
CA ASP A 178 10.89 -19.65 -12.84
C ASP A 178 9.84 -20.74 -12.52
N LEU A 179 8.99 -21.06 -13.51
CA LEU A 179 7.91 -22.05 -13.37
C LEU A 179 8.32 -23.36 -14.03
N GLU A 180 8.35 -24.44 -13.25
CA GLU A 180 8.48 -25.81 -13.75
C GLU A 180 7.14 -26.57 -13.57
N LYS A 181 7.11 -27.88 -13.78
CA LYS A 181 5.85 -28.67 -13.76
C LYS A 181 5.14 -28.64 -12.40
N ASP A 182 5.87 -28.91 -11.32
CA ASP A 182 5.36 -28.94 -9.95
C ASP A 182 6.18 -28.06 -8.98
N ASP A 183 7.15 -27.32 -9.51
CA ASP A 183 8.07 -26.49 -8.74
C ASP A 183 8.00 -25.03 -9.20
N VAL A 184 8.12 -24.10 -8.25
CA VAL A 184 8.24 -22.66 -8.51
C VAL A 184 9.41 -22.07 -7.76
N VAL A 185 10.29 -21.37 -8.49
CA VAL A 185 11.39 -20.59 -7.90
C VAL A 185 11.04 -19.11 -7.97
N LEU A 186 10.97 -18.47 -6.81
CA LEU A 186 10.71 -17.05 -6.62
C LEU A 186 12.01 -16.34 -6.27
N ARG A 187 12.58 -15.59 -7.22
CA ARG A 187 13.77 -14.78 -6.98
C ARG A 187 13.35 -13.48 -6.33
N VAL A 188 13.75 -13.32 -5.08
CA VAL A 188 13.39 -12.18 -4.25
C VAL A 188 14.25 -10.98 -4.68
N PRO A 189 13.65 -9.85 -5.06
CA PRO A 189 14.42 -8.66 -5.42
C PRO A 189 15.10 -8.05 -4.19
N GLU A 190 16.26 -7.43 -4.37
CA GLU A 190 17.08 -6.91 -3.27
C GLU A 190 16.34 -5.86 -2.43
N GLU A 191 15.47 -5.05 -3.04
CA GLU A 191 14.67 -4.07 -2.31
C GLU A 191 13.70 -4.72 -1.31
N ALA A 192 13.31 -5.99 -1.54
CA ALA A 192 12.45 -6.73 -0.61
C ALA A 192 13.15 -7.11 0.69
N PHE A 193 14.49 -7.18 0.71
CA PHE A 193 15.25 -7.70 1.87
C PHE A 193 15.07 -6.83 3.11
N TYR A 194 14.72 -5.55 2.91
CA TYR A 194 14.52 -4.57 3.97
C TYR A 194 13.05 -4.44 4.40
N ILE A 195 12.15 -5.21 3.79
CA ILE A 195 10.72 -5.17 4.12
C ILE A 195 10.49 -5.89 5.44
N GLU A 196 9.94 -5.17 6.40
CA GLU A 196 9.54 -5.75 7.68
C GLU A 196 8.50 -6.86 7.46
N GLY A 197 8.69 -8.00 8.12
CA GLY A 197 7.79 -9.14 7.99
C GLY A 197 7.94 -9.95 6.70
N LEU A 198 9.00 -9.76 5.89
CA LEU A 198 9.24 -10.52 4.66
C LEU A 198 9.07 -12.04 4.83
N GLN A 199 9.59 -12.64 5.90
CA GLN A 199 9.48 -14.10 6.12
C GLN A 199 8.02 -14.55 6.36
N ILE A 200 7.23 -13.72 7.05
CA ILE A 200 5.79 -13.96 7.23
C ILE A 200 5.08 -13.83 5.88
N ALA A 201 5.44 -12.82 5.10
CA ALA A 201 4.90 -12.64 3.75
C ALA A 201 5.22 -13.85 2.85
N LYS A 202 6.45 -14.37 2.86
CA LYS A 202 6.83 -15.60 2.13
C LYS A 202 5.95 -16.78 2.51
N ARG A 203 5.72 -17.02 3.81
CA ARG A 203 4.81 -18.09 4.27
C ARG A 203 3.38 -17.89 3.76
N GLY A 204 2.89 -16.65 3.77
CA GLY A 204 1.59 -16.28 3.22
C GLY A 204 1.52 -16.53 1.72
N ILE A 205 2.54 -16.15 0.97
CA ILE A 205 2.68 -16.41 -0.48
C ILE A 205 2.66 -17.91 -0.75
N THR A 206 3.44 -18.70 -0.01
CA THR A 206 3.45 -20.18 -0.13
C THR A 206 2.05 -20.75 0.09
N THR A 207 1.35 -20.31 1.14
CA THR A 207 0.00 -20.77 1.46
C THR A 207 -1.00 -20.43 0.36
N ASP A 208 -0.93 -19.20 -0.17
CA ASP A 208 -1.80 -18.75 -1.25
C ASP A 208 -1.53 -19.54 -2.54
N ILE A 209 -0.27 -19.69 -2.94
CA ILE A 209 0.10 -20.45 -4.14
C ILE A 209 -0.35 -21.90 -4.02
N GLN A 210 -0.08 -22.58 -2.91
CA GLN A 210 -0.49 -23.98 -2.71
C GLN A 210 -2.02 -24.15 -2.73
N ARG A 211 -2.76 -23.18 -2.17
CA ARG A 211 -4.22 -23.20 -2.19
C ARG A 211 -4.78 -23.10 -3.62
N PHE A 212 -4.26 -22.18 -4.43
CA PHE A 212 -4.80 -21.91 -5.77
C PHE A 212 -4.19 -22.78 -6.87
N PHE A 213 -3.02 -23.35 -6.61
CA PHE A 213 -2.26 -24.18 -7.54
C PHE A 213 -1.78 -25.46 -6.83
N PRO A 214 -2.69 -26.38 -6.48
CA PRO A 214 -2.36 -27.58 -5.71
C PRO A 214 -1.40 -28.55 -6.44
N ALA A 215 -1.21 -28.36 -7.75
CA ALA A 215 -0.20 -29.10 -8.51
C ALA A 215 1.24 -28.66 -8.17
N ILE A 216 1.44 -27.45 -7.64
CA ILE A 216 2.74 -26.97 -7.19
C ILE A 216 3.03 -27.57 -5.81
N LYS A 217 4.07 -28.41 -5.74
CA LYS A 217 4.50 -29.11 -4.52
C LYS A 217 5.66 -28.42 -3.84
N LYS A 218 6.50 -27.70 -4.60
CA LYS A 218 7.70 -27.05 -4.10
C LYS A 218 7.70 -25.58 -4.46
N ILE A 219 8.02 -24.74 -3.47
CA ILE A 219 8.18 -23.30 -3.66
C ILE A 219 9.50 -22.91 -3.01
N GLU A 220 10.43 -22.41 -3.80
CA GLU A 220 11.75 -21.95 -3.33
C GLU A 220 11.83 -20.43 -3.43
N PHE A 221 12.33 -19.79 -2.38
CA PHE A 221 12.66 -18.37 -2.42
C PHE A 221 14.18 -18.21 -2.51
N VAL A 222 14.66 -17.53 -3.55
CA VAL A 222 16.09 -17.30 -3.77
C VAL A 222 16.40 -15.83 -3.53
N GLU A 223 17.16 -15.58 -2.47
CA GLU A 223 17.78 -14.28 -2.19
C GLU A 223 19.24 -14.32 -2.65
N THR A 224 19.67 -13.29 -3.38
CA THR A 224 21.05 -13.21 -3.89
C THR A 224 21.75 -12.01 -3.31
N TYR A 225 22.86 -12.25 -2.60
CA TYR A 225 23.71 -11.21 -2.02
C TYR A 225 24.99 -11.10 -2.86
N LEU A 226 25.11 -10.01 -3.61
CA LEU A 226 26.27 -9.76 -4.45
C LEU A 226 27.36 -9.05 -3.65
N ALA A 227 28.62 -9.45 -3.85
CA ALA A 227 29.75 -8.68 -3.33
C ALA A 227 29.71 -7.25 -3.91
N PRO A 228 30.08 -6.21 -3.13
CA PRO A 228 30.09 -4.85 -3.61
C PRO A 228 30.95 -4.76 -4.88
N LYS A 229 30.37 -4.23 -5.96
CA LYS A 229 31.13 -4.01 -7.20
C LYS A 229 32.25 -3.04 -6.87
N LYS A 230 33.50 -3.51 -6.90
CA LYS A 230 34.67 -2.63 -6.91
C LYS A 230 34.50 -1.69 -8.09
N GLU A 231 34.25 -0.41 -7.83
CA GLU A 231 34.34 0.62 -8.87
C GLU A 231 35.71 0.46 -9.53
N LYS A 232 35.71 0.12 -10.81
CA LYS A 232 36.94 0.12 -11.60
C LYS A 232 37.42 1.57 -11.57
N ALA A 233 38.56 1.79 -10.89
CA ALA A 233 39.27 3.06 -10.92
C ALA A 233 39.27 3.61 -12.35
N PRO A 234 39.00 4.91 -12.55
CA PRO A 234 38.88 5.48 -13.89
C PRO A 234 40.11 5.11 -14.70
N LYS A 235 39.89 4.38 -15.80
CA LYS A 235 40.94 4.07 -16.78
C LYS A 235 41.53 5.40 -17.20
N LYS A 236 42.78 5.67 -16.80
CA LYS A 236 43.58 6.76 -17.37
C LYS A 236 43.58 6.57 -18.88
N THR A 237 42.89 7.46 -19.58
CA THR A 237 42.88 7.56 -21.03
C THR A 237 44.32 7.74 -21.49
N SER A 238 44.86 6.74 -22.18
CA SER A 238 46.13 6.85 -22.88
C SER A 238 46.00 7.97 -23.90
N THR A 239 46.77 9.04 -23.69
CA THR A 239 46.85 10.18 -24.57
C THR A 239 47.37 9.72 -25.93
N LYS A 240 46.50 9.82 -26.95
CA LYS A 240 46.84 9.67 -28.36
C LYS A 240 47.95 10.69 -28.67
N LYS A 241 49.17 10.22 -28.96
CA LYS A 241 50.27 11.03 -29.47
C LYS A 241 49.90 11.55 -30.86
N THR A 242 49.50 12.81 -30.95
CA THR A 242 49.46 13.57 -32.21
C THR A 242 50.89 13.97 -32.57
N LYS A 243 51.39 13.47 -33.72
CA LYS A 243 52.61 13.98 -34.36
C LYS A 243 52.36 15.43 -34.80
N ALA A 244 53.10 16.38 -34.25
CA ALA A 244 53.38 17.64 -34.92
C ALA A 244 54.82 18.08 -34.58
N LYS A 245 55.60 18.22 -35.64
CA LYS A 245 57.02 18.55 -35.69
C LYS A 245 57.14 20.07 -35.75
N ARG A 246 57.80 20.72 -34.78
CA ARG A 246 58.65 21.93 -35.01
C ARG A 246 59.36 22.42 -33.75
N THR A 247 60.69 22.30 -33.83
CA THR A 247 61.74 23.29 -33.49
C THR A 247 61.80 23.92 -32.08
N SER A 248 62.80 23.43 -31.33
CA SER A 248 63.82 24.16 -30.56
C SER A 248 63.55 25.61 -30.13
N THR A 249 63.59 25.87 -28.81
CA THR A 249 64.65 26.69 -28.17
C THR A 249 64.52 26.71 -26.63
N LYS A 250 65.49 26.04 -25.99
CA LYS A 250 66.34 26.50 -24.88
C LYS A 250 65.86 27.71 -24.03
N LYS A 251 65.54 27.48 -22.75
CA LYS A 251 66.23 28.05 -21.55
C LYS A 251 65.49 27.74 -20.24
N THR A 252 66.18 27.02 -19.37
CA THR A 252 66.00 26.95 -17.90
C THR A 252 66.47 28.27 -17.23
N PRO A 253 66.53 28.39 -15.88
CA PRO A 253 65.54 28.16 -14.82
C PRO A 253 65.55 29.32 -13.77
N LYS A 254 64.69 29.32 -12.74
CA LYS A 254 64.99 29.69 -11.32
C LYS A 254 63.70 29.78 -10.48
N LYS A 255 63.56 28.95 -9.44
CA LYS A 255 63.74 29.23 -7.98
C LYS A 255 62.74 30.28 -7.44
N LYS A 256 61.69 29.87 -6.70
CA LYS A 256 61.59 29.74 -5.20
C LYS A 256 61.56 31.12 -4.48
N PRO A 257 61.01 31.27 -3.24
CA PRO A 257 59.96 30.53 -2.52
C PRO A 257 59.11 31.39 -1.51
N VAL A 258 58.16 30.76 -0.79
CA VAL A 258 57.59 31.09 0.57
C VAL A 258 56.83 32.44 0.70
N ALA A 259 55.60 32.55 1.25
CA ALA A 259 55.28 32.36 2.66
C ALA A 259 53.77 32.35 3.00
N LYS A 260 53.48 31.66 4.11
CA LYS A 260 52.22 31.50 4.85
C LYS A 260 51.69 32.78 5.51
N LYS A 261 50.37 32.80 5.77
CA LYS A 261 49.61 33.20 7.01
C LYS A 261 48.22 33.68 6.58
N LYS A 262 47.10 33.55 7.29
CA LYS A 262 46.56 32.85 8.48
C LYS A 262 45.03 33.12 8.42
N PRO A 263 44.17 32.42 9.18
CA PRO A 263 42.71 32.54 9.11
C PRO A 263 42.15 33.57 10.11
N LEU A 264 40.99 34.15 9.78
CA LEU A 264 40.06 34.89 10.64
C LEU A 264 38.63 34.46 10.20
N SER A 265 37.58 34.41 11.01
CA SER A 265 37.32 34.65 12.43
C SER A 265 35.86 34.23 12.68
N LYS A 266 35.56 33.86 13.93
CA LYS A 266 34.23 33.56 14.50
C LYS A 266 33.30 34.78 14.54
N ALA A 267 31.98 34.51 14.66
CA ALA A 267 30.95 35.10 15.55
C ALA A 267 29.56 34.90 14.90
N GLN A 268 28.40 34.76 15.55
CA GLN A 268 27.92 34.45 16.90
C GLN A 268 26.39 34.19 16.75
N ASN A 269 25.82 33.30 17.57
CA ASN A 269 24.38 32.98 17.75
C ASN A 269 23.60 34.16 18.42
N PRO A 270 22.30 34.04 18.81
CA PRO A 270 21.10 33.54 18.12
C PRO A 270 19.87 34.47 18.34
N LYS A 271 18.71 34.13 17.75
CA LYS A 271 17.36 34.30 18.32
C LYS A 271 16.42 33.29 17.66
#